data_AF-A0A0K2RBJ9-F1
#
_entry.id   AF-A0A0K2RBJ9-F1
#
_cell.length_a   1.000
_cell.length_b   1.000
_cell.length_c   1.000
_cell.angle_alpha   90.00
_cell.angle_beta   90.00
_cell.angle_gamma   90.00
#
_symmetry.space_group_name_H-M   'P 1'
#
loop_
_entity.id
_entity.type
_entity.pdbx_description
1 polymer ?
#
loop_
_entity_poly.entity_id
_entity_poly.type
_entity_poly.pdbx_seq_one_letter_code
_entity_poly.pdbx_strand_id
1 'polypeptide(L)'
;MVWQESMRHSDAVLDVNTMAVRAMTLGRTVTLERVDGGLHDVFLSAGPVRADAYDRLARWIHGYITNEPRTEPPAGYELGQAGETP
;
A
#
# COMPACT_ATOMS: atom_id res chain seq x y z
N MET A 1 -0.92 33.74 2.66
CA MET A 1 -0.08 32.69 3.27
C MET A 1 1.34 33.20 3.33
N VAL A 2 2.03 33.09 4.47
CA VAL A 2 3.43 33.53 4.63
C VAL A 2 4.30 32.27 4.63
N TRP A 3 5.37 32.28 3.86
CA TRP A 3 6.28 31.14 3.72
C TRP A 3 7.03 30.86 5.04
N GLN A 4 7.26 29.57 5.32
CA GLN A 4 8.04 29.07 6.46
C GLN A 4 8.94 27.91 5.99
N GLU A 5 10.12 27.78 6.58
CA GLU A 5 11.10 26.74 6.21
C GLU A 5 10.54 25.32 6.38
N SER A 6 9.67 25.10 7.38
CA SER A 6 8.97 23.83 7.61
C SER A 6 8.16 23.35 6.42
N MET A 7 7.70 24.25 5.54
CA MET A 7 6.96 23.92 4.32
C MET A 7 7.81 23.14 3.30
N ARG A 8 9.14 23.04 3.50
CA ARG A 8 10.01 22.14 2.71
C ARG A 8 9.95 20.67 3.12
N HIS A 9 9.26 20.35 4.21
CA HIS A 9 9.27 19.03 4.83
C HIS A 9 7.87 18.51 5.18
N SER A 10 6.82 19.19 4.71
CA SER A 10 5.44 18.77 4.92
C SER A 10 4.54 19.36 3.85
N ASP A 11 3.42 18.69 3.55
CA ASP A 11 2.36 19.29 2.75
C ASP A 11 1.81 20.53 3.48
N ALA A 12 1.98 21.69 2.84
CA ALA A 12 1.53 22.96 3.38
C ALA A 12 0.10 23.34 2.96
N VAL A 13 -0.50 22.58 2.04
CA VAL A 13 -1.83 22.81 1.49
C VAL A 13 -2.86 21.91 2.19
N LEU A 14 -2.51 20.63 2.40
CA LEU A 14 -3.42 19.63 2.95
C LEU A 14 -3.00 19.18 4.35
N ASP A 15 -3.98 19.00 5.23
CA ASP A 15 -3.77 18.32 6.52
C ASP A 15 -3.67 16.80 6.28
N VAL A 16 -2.44 16.28 6.40
CA VAL A 16 -2.13 14.85 6.17
C VAL A 16 -2.90 13.93 7.12
N ASN A 17 -3.18 14.36 8.35
CA ASN A 17 -3.92 13.54 9.31
C ASN A 17 -5.39 13.40 8.91
N THR A 18 -5.98 14.50 8.45
CA THR A 18 -7.33 14.52 7.91
C THR A 18 -7.44 13.67 6.66
N MET A 19 -6.44 13.75 5.75
CA MET A 19 -6.39 12.92 4.56
C MET A 19 -6.30 11.43 4.90
N ALA A 20 -5.45 11.05 5.85
CA ALA A 20 -5.33 9.65 6.29
C ALA A 20 -6.65 9.08 6.83
N VAL A 21 -7.38 9.86 7.63
CA VAL A 21 -8.70 9.43 8.16
C VAL A 21 -9.71 9.31 7.02
N ARG A 22 -9.76 10.28 6.11
CA ARG A 22 -10.70 10.26 4.97
C ARG A 22 -10.37 9.17 3.96
N ALA A 23 -9.10 8.82 3.78
CA ALA A 23 -8.69 7.77 2.85
C ALA A 23 -9.40 6.43 3.13
N MET A 24 -9.69 6.14 4.41
CA MET A 24 -10.41 4.93 4.81
C MET A 24 -11.84 4.83 4.26
N THR A 25 -12.43 5.93 3.78
CA THR A 25 -13.78 5.93 3.21
C THR A 25 -13.80 5.70 1.69
N LEU A 26 -12.63 5.58 1.04
CA LEU A 26 -12.54 5.52 -0.43
C LEU A 26 -12.96 4.17 -1.02
N GLY A 27 -12.94 3.09 -0.23
CA GLY A 27 -13.35 1.78 -0.72
C GLY A 27 -13.12 0.67 0.28
N ARG A 28 -13.47 -0.55 -0.14
CA ARG A 28 -13.34 -1.75 0.70
C ARG A 28 -11.90 -2.10 1.05
N THR A 29 -10.95 -1.74 0.20
CA THR A 29 -9.52 -2.00 0.39
C THR A 29 -8.73 -0.73 0.11
N VAL A 30 -8.00 -0.26 1.11
CA VAL A 30 -7.15 0.93 1.04
C VAL A 30 -5.82 0.59 1.71
N THR A 31 -4.70 0.97 1.09
CA THR A 31 -3.38 0.95 1.74
C THR A 31 -2.96 2.38 2.01
N LEU A 32 -2.54 2.66 3.24
CA LEU A 32 -2.07 3.98 3.66
C LEU A 32 -0.58 3.89 4.00
N GLU A 33 0.23 4.66 3.28
CA GLU A 33 1.66 4.83 3.57
C GLU A 33 1.90 6.30 3.93
N ARG A 34 2.48 6.55 5.10
CA ARG A 34 2.90 7.89 5.52
C ARG A 34 4.40 8.02 5.29
N VAL A 35 4.78 9.09 4.59
CA VAL A 35 6.17 9.41 4.27
C VAL A 35 6.54 10.69 5.00
N ASP A 36 7.32 10.55 6.07
CA ASP A 36 7.78 11.68 6.87
C ASP A 36 8.73 12.56 6.04
N GLY A 37 8.57 13.87 6.14
CA GLY A 37 9.33 14.82 5.30
C GLY A 37 8.78 14.98 3.88
N GLY A 38 7.69 14.29 3.54
CA GLY A 38 7.03 14.36 2.24
C GLY A 38 6.48 15.75 1.94
N LEU A 39 6.82 16.27 0.76
CA LEU A 39 6.15 17.42 0.17
C LEU A 39 4.77 17.04 -0.36
N HIS A 40 4.00 18.05 -0.78
CA HIS A 40 2.74 17.87 -1.50
C HIS A 40 2.89 16.86 -2.65
N ASP A 41 3.91 17.06 -3.49
CA ASP A 41 4.36 16.08 -4.45
C ASP A 41 5.45 15.20 -3.81
N VAL A 42 5.04 14.06 -3.23
CA VAL A 42 5.94 13.17 -2.48
C VAL A 42 7.18 12.74 -3.29
N PHE A 43 7.00 12.42 -4.58
CA PHE A 43 8.11 12.04 -5.46
C PHE A 43 8.97 13.21 -5.96
N LEU A 44 8.65 14.45 -5.59
CA LEU A 44 9.50 15.63 -5.78
C LEU A 44 10.18 16.08 -4.48
N SER A 45 10.00 15.35 -3.38
CA SER A 45 10.67 15.60 -2.10
C SER A 45 12.20 15.45 -2.16
N ALA A 46 12.87 15.81 -1.07
CA ALA A 46 14.31 15.61 -0.89
C ALA A 46 14.74 14.16 -1.17
N GLY A 47 15.99 13.98 -1.62
CA GLY A 47 16.51 12.68 -2.08
C GLY A 47 16.19 11.48 -1.17
N PRO A 48 16.48 11.56 0.14
CA PRO A 48 16.18 10.47 1.08
C PRO A 48 14.68 10.16 1.21
N VAL A 49 13.83 11.19 1.25
CA VAL A 49 12.37 11.06 1.37
C VAL A 49 11.80 10.40 0.11
N ARG A 50 12.26 10.84 -1.06
CA ARG A 50 11.84 10.26 -2.34
C ARG A 50 12.27 8.80 -2.48
N ALA A 51 13.47 8.45 -2.02
CA ALA A 51 13.94 7.06 -2.02
C ALA A 51 13.04 6.17 -1.15
N ASP A 52 12.73 6.59 0.09
CA ASP A 52 11.80 5.86 0.97
C ASP A 52 10.42 5.68 0.33
N ALA A 53 9.89 6.72 -0.33
CA ALA A 53 8.62 6.63 -1.05
C ALA A 53 8.65 5.58 -2.18
N TYR A 54 9.74 5.51 -2.96
CA TYR A 54 9.90 4.48 -4.00
C TYR A 54 10.02 3.08 -3.42
N ASP A 55 10.76 2.89 -2.33
CA ASP A 55 10.92 1.58 -1.69
C ASP A 55 9.57 1.05 -1.17
N ARG A 56 8.74 1.91 -0.58
CA ARG A 56 7.38 1.57 -0.14
C ARG A 56 6.47 1.22 -1.32
N LEU A 57 6.52 2.00 -2.39
CA LEU A 57 5.76 1.72 -3.61
C LEU A 57 6.16 0.37 -4.22
N ALA A 58 7.47 0.11 -4.33
CA ALA A 58 7.98 -1.17 -4.83
C ALA A 58 7.49 -2.33 -3.97
N ARG A 59 7.58 -2.24 -2.64
CA ARG A 59 7.03 -3.25 -1.71
C ARG A 59 5.53 -3.47 -1.93
N TRP A 60 4.75 -2.41 -2.11
CA TRP A 60 3.32 -2.53 -2.37
C TRP A 60 3.02 -3.24 -3.69
N ILE A 61 3.71 -2.85 -4.78
CA ILE A 61 3.59 -3.51 -6.10
C ILE A 61 3.90 -5.01 -5.98
N HIS A 62 4.99 -5.35 -5.31
CA HIS A 62 5.37 -6.76 -5.13
C HIS A 62 4.36 -7.55 -4.29
N GLY A 63 3.75 -6.91 -3.29
CA GLY A 63 2.77 -7.56 -2.42
C GLY A 63 1.39 -7.78 -3.08
N TYR A 64 0.94 -6.85 -3.92
CA TYR A 64 -0.44 -6.84 -4.42
C TYR A 64 -0.58 -7.10 -5.91
N ILE A 65 0.43 -6.77 -6.73
CA ILE A 65 0.35 -6.88 -8.19
C ILE A 65 1.05 -8.15 -8.67
N THR A 66 2.21 -8.48 -8.11
CA THR A 66 2.96 -9.69 -8.51
C THR A 66 2.56 -10.95 -7.75
N ASN A 67 1.51 -10.88 -6.93
CA ASN A 67 0.97 -12.05 -6.24
C ASN A 67 0.00 -12.74 -7.21
N GLU A 68 0.48 -13.77 -7.92
CA GLU A 68 -0.39 -14.62 -8.73
C GLU A 68 -1.55 -15.13 -7.87
N PRO A 69 -2.81 -15.07 -8.35
CA PRO A 69 -3.91 -15.69 -7.64
C PRO A 69 -3.55 -17.16 -7.42
N ARG A 70 -3.73 -17.64 -6.19
CA ARG A 70 -3.55 -19.05 -5.87
C ARG A 70 -4.64 -19.84 -6.60
N THR A 71 -4.40 -20.18 -7.86
CA THR A 71 -5.24 -21.10 -8.61
C THR A 71 -4.89 -22.51 -8.17
N GLU A 72 -5.92 -23.21 -7.70
CA GLU A 72 -6.00 -24.61 -7.31
C GLU A 72 -5.60 -24.98 -5.86
N PRO A 73 -6.49 -25.66 -5.11
CA PRO A 73 -6.06 -26.48 -3.98
C PRO A 73 -5.13 -27.60 -4.51
N PRO A 74 -4.16 -28.10 -3.71
CA PRO A 74 -3.29 -29.18 -4.16
C PRO A 74 -4.13 -30.37 -4.64
N ALA A 75 -3.90 -30.78 -5.89
CA ALA A 75 -4.47 -32.00 -6.44
C ALA A 75 -4.00 -33.18 -5.56
N GLY A 76 -4.90 -33.73 -4.74
CA GLY A 76 -4.52 -34.83 -3.86
C GLY A 76 -5.38 -35.13 -2.63
N TYR A 77 -6.53 -34.48 -2.41
CA TYR A 77 -7.54 -35.07 -1.53
C TYR A 77 -8.49 -35.94 -2.36
N GLU A 78 -7.99 -37.07 -2.85
CA GLU A 78 -8.87 -38.16 -3.28
C GLU A 78 -9.64 -38.61 -2.05
N LEU A 79 -10.93 -38.25 -1.99
CA LEU A 79 -11.89 -38.95 -1.15
C LEU A 79 -11.88 -40.40 -1.64
N GLY A 80 -11.13 -41.24 -0.92
CA GLY A 80 -10.99 -42.65 -1.22
C GLY A 80 -12.36 -43.25 -1.50
N GLN A 81 -12.46 -43.92 -2.65
CA GLN A 81 -13.58 -44.79 -2.97
C GLN A 81 -13.67 -45.85 -1.86
N ALA A 82 -14.55 -45.64 -0.89
CA ALA A 82 -15.04 -46.72 -0.05
C ALA A 82 -15.95 -47.56 -0.95
N GLY A 83 -15.34 -48.58 -1.54
CA GLY A 83 -15.97 -49.51 -2.46
C GLY A 83 -17.23 -50.16 -1.91
N GLU A 84 -18.09 -50.51 -2.86
CA GLU A 84 -19.23 -51.41 -2.71
C GLU A 84 -18.80 -52.77 -2.14
N THR A 85 -19.37 -53.08 -0.96
CA THR A 85 -20.00 -54.35 -0.51
C THR A 85 -19.19 -55.67 -0.47
N PRO A 86 -19.59 -56.62 0.40
CA PRO A 86 -20.78 -57.44 0.21
C PRO A 86 -21.92 -57.20 1.21
#